data_AF-A0A6A3D086-F1
#
_entry.id   AF-A0A6A3D086-F1
#
_cell.length_a   1.000
_cell.length_b   1.000
_cell.length_c   1.000
_cell.angle_alpha   90.00
_cell.angle_beta   90.00
_cell.angle_gamma   90.00
#
_symmetry.space_group_name_H-M   'P 1'
#
loop_
_entity.id
_entity.type
_entity.pdbx_description
1 polymer ?
#
loop_
_entity_poly.entity_id
_entity_poly.type
_entity_poly.pdbx_seq_one_letter_code
_entity_poly.pdbx_strand_id
1 'polypeptide(L)'
;MKKHCNNIVLAVALVACLSVQMSCHAAEAPATATNVELQQQGHVGVSDATTLVSYKLALQWPPGACSVSYKCKGDIPKTFTIFGLWPQNSYNYGVPPYSKDPSCTSLKPVPTDRIMGLLQKADLVEELTEAWPNLKNSKYPPKNQQFWEHQWEQNGMCTDFGDNPIQYFKTAINLRDQFVKVYQPPSGGSYKVKVLLQRVKNVAKATPEIVCRKQIGTNTTIVGELHLCYKKGNLTPEGIEDCKRPFSGICKSELDVVKFL
;
A
#
# COMPACT_ATOMS: atom_id res chain seq x y z
N MET A 1 6.40 -27.91 59.02
CA MET A 1 5.78 -29.19 58.60
C MET A 1 4.48 -29.39 59.38
N LYS A 2 3.44 -29.99 58.75
CA LYS A 2 2.11 -30.36 59.34
C LYS A 2 1.23 -29.13 59.72
N LYS A 3 -0.03 -28.93 59.28
CA LYS A 3 -1.27 -29.74 59.06
C LYS A 3 -2.08 -30.04 60.33
N HIS A 4 -3.27 -29.42 60.45
CA HIS A 4 -4.64 -29.95 60.69
C HIS A 4 -5.56 -28.75 61.08
N CYS A 5 -6.79 -28.52 60.60
CA CYS A 5 -7.99 -29.31 60.24
C CYS A 5 -9.01 -29.50 61.39
N ASN A 6 -10.17 -28.80 61.25
CA ASN A 6 -11.54 -29.25 61.59
C ASN A 6 -11.90 -29.44 63.11
N ASN A 7 -13.16 -29.37 63.60
CA ASN A 7 -14.51 -29.42 62.98
C ASN A 7 -15.65 -28.92 63.94
N ILE A 8 -16.72 -28.31 63.38
CA ILE A 8 -18.20 -28.47 63.68
C ILE A 8 -18.80 -28.16 65.09
N VAL A 9 -20.13 -27.91 65.12
CA VAL A 9 -21.15 -27.92 66.24
C VAL A 9 -21.64 -26.51 66.67
N LEU A 10 -22.95 -26.14 66.69
CA LEU A 10 -24.18 -26.67 66.06
C LEU A 10 -25.36 -25.65 66.07
N ALA A 11 -26.39 -25.87 65.21
CA ALA A 11 -27.84 -25.59 65.29
C ALA A 11 -28.47 -24.40 66.07
N VAL A 12 -29.46 -23.75 65.41
CA VAL A 12 -30.85 -23.58 65.91
C VAL A 12 -31.83 -23.82 64.75
N ALA A 13 -32.98 -24.44 65.01
CA ALA A 13 -34.02 -24.74 64.02
C ALA A 13 -35.32 -23.96 64.28
N LEU A 14 -36.14 -23.77 63.24
CA LEU A 14 -37.56 -23.42 63.35
C LEU A 14 -38.34 -24.05 62.19
N VAL A 15 -39.51 -24.61 62.49
CA VAL A 15 -40.35 -25.40 61.56
C VAL A 15 -41.73 -24.75 61.47
N ALA A 16 -42.29 -24.69 60.26
CA ALA A 16 -43.72 -24.48 60.05
C ALA A 16 -44.24 -25.27 58.83
N CYS A 17 -45.26 -26.08 59.08
CA CYS A 17 -46.12 -26.84 58.16
C CYS A 17 -46.97 -25.91 57.25
N LEU A 18 -47.74 -26.36 56.24
CA LEU A 18 -47.86 -27.57 55.41
C LEU A 18 -48.87 -27.22 54.29
N SER A 19 -48.64 -27.59 53.04
CA SER A 19 -49.72 -27.91 52.09
C SER A 19 -49.17 -28.66 50.88
N VAL A 20 -49.29 -29.98 50.88
CA VAL A 20 -49.02 -30.82 49.70
C VAL A 20 -50.33 -31.02 48.95
N GLN A 21 -50.38 -30.61 47.69
CA GLN A 21 -51.29 -31.23 46.72
C GLN A 21 -50.45 -32.07 45.75
N MET A 22 -50.76 -33.36 45.72
CA MET A 22 -50.08 -34.36 44.91
C MET A 22 -50.87 -34.56 43.61
N SER A 23 -50.19 -34.48 42.47
CA SER A 23 -50.73 -34.87 41.18
C SER A 23 -49.58 -35.34 40.29
N CYS A 24 -49.35 -36.65 40.30
CA CYS A 24 -48.56 -37.29 39.26
C CYS A 24 -49.33 -37.22 37.92
N HIS A 25 -48.63 -37.09 36.79
CA HIS A 25 -48.81 -37.94 35.59
C HIS A 25 -47.74 -37.60 34.53
N ALA A 26 -47.38 -38.63 33.75
CA ALA A 26 -46.65 -38.62 32.47
C ALA A 26 -45.29 -37.87 32.40
N ALA A 27 -44.22 -38.63 32.18
CA ALA A 27 -42.96 -38.10 31.66
C ALA A 27 -42.97 -38.16 30.13
N GLU A 28 -42.71 -37.03 29.47
CA GLU A 28 -42.41 -36.96 28.04
C GLU A 28 -40.95 -36.53 27.83
N ALA A 29 -40.32 -37.02 26.76
CA ALA A 29 -38.90 -36.83 26.50
C ALA A 29 -38.57 -35.41 25.99
N PRO A 30 -37.42 -34.82 26.35
CA PRO A 30 -37.08 -33.46 25.97
C PRO A 30 -36.69 -33.35 24.49
N ALA A 31 -37.54 -32.69 23.70
CA ALA A 31 -37.18 -32.23 22.37
C ALA A 31 -36.35 -30.93 22.45
N THR A 32 -35.25 -30.89 21.70
CA THR A 32 -34.29 -29.79 21.66
C THR A 32 -34.78 -28.59 20.84
N ALA A 33 -34.66 -27.37 21.37
CA ALA A 33 -34.15 -26.18 20.65
C ALA A 33 -34.05 -24.97 21.59
N THR A 34 -32.87 -24.35 21.68
CA THR A 34 -32.66 -23.07 22.37
C THR A 34 -32.95 -21.90 21.45
N ASN A 35 -33.84 -20.99 21.85
CA ASN A 35 -33.97 -19.68 21.20
C ASN A 35 -32.68 -18.88 21.43
N VAL A 36 -31.94 -18.59 20.36
CA VAL A 36 -30.85 -17.60 20.36
C VAL A 36 -31.32 -16.39 19.58
N GLU A 37 -31.25 -15.24 20.24
CA GLU A 37 -31.69 -13.95 19.72
C GLU A 37 -30.80 -13.48 18.56
N LEU A 38 -31.41 -13.23 17.40
CA LEU A 38 -30.71 -12.82 16.18
C LEU A 38 -30.21 -11.37 16.27
N GLN A 39 -29.01 -11.18 16.81
CA GLN A 39 -28.25 -9.95 16.58
C GLN A 39 -27.84 -9.87 15.11
N GLN A 40 -28.35 -8.87 14.40
CA GLN A 40 -28.05 -8.63 12.99
C GLN A 40 -26.58 -8.20 12.83
N GLN A 41 -25.73 -9.10 12.33
CA GLN A 41 -24.36 -8.78 11.94
C GLN A 41 -24.35 -7.99 10.61
N GLY A 42 -24.45 -6.67 10.70
CA GLY A 42 -24.21 -5.76 9.59
C GLY A 42 -22.72 -5.46 9.40
N HIS A 43 -21.99 -6.36 8.74
CA HIS A 43 -20.70 -6.03 8.11
C HIS A 43 -20.49 -6.86 6.83
N VAL A 44 -20.57 -6.19 5.68
CA VAL A 44 -20.09 -6.75 4.41
C VAL A 44 -18.57 -6.80 4.52
N GLY A 45 -18.02 -8.01 4.58
CA GLY A 45 -16.58 -8.21 4.75
C GLY A 45 -15.80 -7.69 3.54
N VAL A 46 -15.15 -6.53 3.69
CA VAL A 46 -14.11 -6.08 2.76
C VAL A 46 -13.01 -7.13 2.78
N SER A 47 -12.60 -7.61 1.62
CA SER A 47 -11.54 -8.62 1.57
C SER A 47 -10.21 -8.02 2.02
N ASP A 48 -9.42 -8.82 2.74
CA ASP A 48 -8.06 -8.42 3.15
C ASP A 48 -7.15 -8.12 1.93
N ALA A 49 -7.49 -8.67 0.76
CA ALA A 49 -6.81 -8.39 -0.50
C ALA A 49 -7.20 -7.06 -1.17
N THR A 50 -8.32 -6.43 -0.78
CA THR A 50 -8.81 -5.16 -1.36
C THR A 50 -8.63 -3.96 -0.43
N THR A 51 -8.29 -4.21 0.84
CA THR A 51 -8.04 -3.16 1.83
C THR A 51 -6.66 -2.53 1.64
N LEU A 52 -6.61 -1.21 1.43
CA LEU A 52 -5.36 -0.43 1.50
C LEU A 52 -4.80 -0.41 2.93
N VAL A 53 -3.56 -0.87 3.11
CA VAL A 53 -2.81 -0.85 4.39
C VAL A 53 -1.45 -0.13 4.34
N SER A 54 -0.85 0.02 3.16
CA SER A 54 0.41 0.76 2.98
C SER A 54 0.53 1.32 1.56
N TYR A 55 1.46 2.24 1.34
CA TYR A 55 1.69 2.88 0.05
C TYR A 55 3.09 2.55 -0.46
N LYS A 56 3.24 2.38 -1.78
CA LYS A 56 4.53 2.27 -2.44
C LYS A 56 4.74 3.45 -3.40
N LEU A 57 5.67 4.34 -3.08
CA LEU A 57 6.14 5.36 -4.00
C LEU A 57 7.15 4.71 -4.96
N ALA A 58 6.73 4.48 -6.20
CA ALA A 58 7.59 4.02 -7.27
C ALA A 58 8.25 5.21 -7.97
N LEU A 59 9.59 5.27 -7.94
CA LEU A 59 10.39 6.27 -8.63
C LEU A 59 11.13 5.64 -9.82
N GLN A 60 11.15 6.29 -10.98
CA GLN A 60 11.96 5.89 -12.14
C GLN A 60 13.34 6.53 -12.08
N TRP A 61 14.37 5.78 -12.46
CA TRP A 61 15.65 6.35 -12.85
C TRP A 61 15.60 6.65 -14.35
N PRO A 62 15.52 7.93 -14.81
CA PRO A 62 15.15 8.19 -16.20
C PRO A 62 16.15 7.66 -17.25
N PRO A 63 17.49 7.80 -17.10
CA PRO A 63 18.46 7.16 -18.01
C PRO A 63 18.29 5.64 -18.10
N GLY A 64 17.92 5.00 -16.99
CA GLY A 64 17.57 3.59 -16.91
C GLY A 64 16.29 3.26 -17.67
N ALA A 65 15.17 3.91 -17.30
CA ALA A 65 13.86 3.71 -17.92
C ALA A 65 13.87 3.97 -19.44
N CYS A 66 14.59 5.00 -19.88
CA CYS A 66 14.81 5.36 -21.29
C CYS A 66 15.68 4.36 -22.09
N SER A 67 16.19 3.32 -21.43
CA SER A 67 17.08 2.32 -22.02
C SER A 67 16.47 0.91 -22.05
N VAL A 68 15.18 0.72 -21.73
CA VAL A 68 14.55 -0.62 -21.57
C VAL A 68 13.77 -1.08 -22.80
N SER A 69 12.82 -0.29 -23.31
CA SER A 69 11.86 -0.74 -24.33
C SER A 69 11.44 0.33 -25.35
N TYR A 70 11.86 1.58 -25.17
CA TYR A 70 11.61 2.69 -26.08
C TYR A 70 12.72 3.72 -25.93
N LYS A 71 12.99 4.49 -26.99
CA LYS A 71 13.81 5.71 -26.88
C LYS A 71 12.91 6.83 -26.37
N CYS A 72 13.32 7.48 -25.28
CA CYS A 72 12.70 8.70 -24.78
C CYS A 72 12.89 9.86 -25.78
N LYS A 73 11.96 10.81 -25.77
CA LYS A 73 12.04 12.06 -26.53
C LYS A 73 12.09 13.25 -25.57
N GLY A 74 12.97 14.20 -25.86
CA GLY A 74 13.28 15.32 -24.97
C GLY A 74 14.50 15.06 -24.10
N ASP A 75 14.71 15.93 -23.13
CA ASP A 75 15.85 15.85 -22.22
C ASP A 75 15.56 14.81 -21.14
N ILE A 76 16.53 13.94 -20.85
CA ILE A 76 16.39 12.87 -19.87
C ILE A 76 16.82 13.43 -18.50
N PRO A 77 15.93 13.51 -17.49
CA PRO A 77 16.30 14.06 -16.19
C PRO A 77 17.36 13.20 -15.50
N LYS A 78 18.36 13.84 -14.87
CA LYS A 78 19.43 13.17 -14.08
C LYS A 78 19.06 13.00 -12.61
N THR A 79 17.76 12.97 -12.31
CA THR A 79 17.18 12.83 -10.98
C THR A 79 16.01 11.88 -11.05
N PHE A 80 15.61 11.28 -9.94
CA PHE A 80 14.45 10.40 -9.90
C PHE A 80 13.16 11.18 -10.19
N THR A 81 12.32 10.61 -11.06
CA THR A 81 10.95 11.07 -11.33
C THR A 81 9.96 10.05 -10.78
N ILE A 82 8.72 10.44 -10.56
CA ILE A 82 7.67 9.53 -10.08
C ILE A 82 7.22 8.62 -11.23
N PHE A 83 7.05 7.34 -10.93
CA PHE A 83 6.27 6.40 -11.75
C PHE A 83 4.84 6.31 -11.25
N GLY A 84 4.67 6.15 -9.92
CA GLY A 84 3.37 6.18 -9.26
C GLY A 84 3.44 6.13 -7.74
N LEU A 85 2.29 6.38 -7.12
CA LEU A 85 2.04 6.18 -5.69
C LEU A 85 0.96 5.11 -5.54
N TRP A 86 1.38 3.88 -5.29
CA TRP A 86 0.53 2.71 -5.42
C TRP A 86 -0.03 2.24 -4.07
N PRO A 87 -1.36 2.06 -3.93
CA PRO A 87 -1.93 1.41 -2.75
C PRO A 87 -1.49 -0.06 -2.69
N GLN A 88 -1.14 -0.56 -1.51
CA GLN A 88 -0.79 -1.94 -1.25
C GLN A 88 -1.74 -2.56 -0.20
N ASN A 89 -2.07 -3.84 -0.38
CA ASN A 89 -2.85 -4.63 0.58
C ASN A 89 -1.99 -5.35 1.62
N SER A 90 -2.61 -6.07 2.56
CA SER A 90 -1.93 -6.82 3.64
C SER A 90 -0.87 -7.80 3.12
N TYR A 91 -1.10 -8.39 1.95
CA TYR A 91 -0.21 -9.31 1.25
C TYR A 91 0.93 -8.61 0.47
N ASN A 92 1.02 -7.28 0.53
CA ASN A 92 1.97 -6.46 -0.24
C ASN A 92 1.84 -6.68 -1.77
N TYR A 93 0.60 -6.86 -2.25
CA TYR A 93 0.24 -6.70 -3.64
C TYR A 93 -0.43 -5.34 -3.86
N GLY A 94 -0.44 -4.87 -5.11
CA GLY A 94 -1.23 -3.70 -5.48
C GLY A 94 -2.71 -3.95 -5.22
N VAL A 95 -3.39 -2.98 -4.60
CA VAL A 95 -4.86 -3.01 -4.50
C VAL A 95 -5.44 -2.97 -5.92
N PRO A 96 -6.43 -3.82 -6.28
CA PRO A 96 -7.05 -3.78 -7.60
C PRO A 96 -7.64 -2.39 -7.91
N PRO A 97 -7.65 -1.94 -9.18
CA PRO A 97 -8.21 -0.63 -9.53
C PRO A 97 -9.73 -0.62 -9.34
N TYR A 98 -10.29 0.57 -9.10
CA TYR A 98 -11.70 0.76 -8.75
C TYR A 98 -12.67 0.22 -9.83
N SER A 99 -12.26 0.25 -11.10
CA SER A 99 -13.02 -0.33 -12.23
C SER A 99 -13.05 -1.87 -12.26
N LYS A 100 -12.25 -2.54 -11.42
CA LYS A 100 -12.25 -3.99 -11.19
C LYS A 100 -12.86 -4.36 -9.85
N ASP A 101 -12.59 -3.58 -8.82
CA ASP A 101 -13.18 -3.77 -7.50
C ASP A 101 -13.55 -2.44 -6.82
N PRO A 102 -14.83 -2.02 -6.89
CA PRO A 102 -15.31 -0.83 -6.20
C PRO A 102 -15.24 -0.90 -4.67
N SER A 103 -15.05 -2.09 -4.07
CA SER A 103 -14.95 -2.25 -2.60
C SER A 103 -13.61 -1.80 -2.02
N CYS A 104 -12.63 -1.44 -2.87
CA CYS A 104 -11.31 -0.96 -2.47
C CYS A 104 -11.34 0.34 -1.63
N THR A 105 -12.44 1.10 -1.70
CA THR A 105 -12.64 2.34 -0.95
C THR A 105 -14.12 2.59 -0.68
N SER A 106 -14.44 3.30 0.41
CA SER A 106 -15.78 3.83 0.68
C SER A 106 -16.01 5.23 0.09
N LEU A 107 -14.94 5.88 -0.39
CA LEU A 107 -15.02 7.17 -1.09
C LEU A 107 -15.67 6.98 -2.46
N LYS A 108 -16.30 8.03 -2.98
CA LYS A 108 -16.76 8.06 -4.38
C LYS A 108 -15.65 8.68 -5.24
N PRO A 109 -14.89 7.92 -6.06
CA PRO A 109 -13.70 8.49 -6.66
C PRO A 109 -14.00 9.52 -7.74
N VAL A 110 -13.11 10.49 -7.92
CA VAL A 110 -13.21 11.45 -9.04
C VAL A 110 -13.00 10.72 -10.37
N PRO A 111 -13.95 10.77 -11.33
CA PRO A 111 -13.78 10.19 -12.65
C PRO A 111 -12.52 10.70 -13.38
N THR A 112 -11.84 9.80 -14.09
CA THR A 112 -10.53 10.06 -14.73
C THR A 112 -10.56 11.25 -15.69
N ASP A 113 -11.64 11.39 -16.47
CA ASP A 113 -11.88 12.48 -17.43
C ASP A 113 -11.95 13.88 -16.78
N ARG A 114 -12.11 13.95 -15.45
CA ARG A 114 -12.22 15.21 -14.70
C ARG A 114 -10.92 15.66 -14.04
N ILE A 115 -9.94 14.76 -13.86
CA ILE A 115 -8.76 15.10 -13.05
C ILE A 115 -7.93 16.21 -13.71
N MET A 116 -7.82 16.23 -15.03
CA MET A 116 -7.02 17.23 -15.73
C MET A 116 -7.54 18.66 -15.51
N GLY A 117 -8.87 18.83 -15.48
CA GLY A 117 -9.49 20.12 -15.15
C GLY A 117 -9.27 20.56 -13.70
N LEU A 118 -9.07 19.62 -12.77
CA LEU A 118 -8.73 19.91 -11.36
C LEU A 118 -7.25 20.25 -11.20
N LEU A 119 -6.35 19.48 -11.84
CA LEU A 119 -4.91 19.73 -11.83
C LEU A 119 -4.55 21.08 -12.46
N GLN A 120 -5.23 21.46 -13.55
CA GLN A 120 -5.05 22.77 -14.18
C GLN A 120 -5.53 23.93 -13.30
N LYS A 121 -6.64 23.75 -12.56
CA LYS A 121 -7.18 24.77 -11.63
C LYS A 121 -6.36 24.89 -10.33
N ALA A 122 -5.52 23.91 -10.04
CA ALA A 122 -4.63 23.88 -8.88
C ALA A 122 -3.16 24.21 -9.23
N ASP A 123 -2.92 24.66 -10.47
CA ASP A 123 -1.61 25.02 -11.05
C ASP A 123 -0.53 23.91 -10.95
N LEU A 124 -0.97 22.64 -10.95
CA LEU A 124 -0.09 21.47 -10.76
C LEU A 124 0.56 20.93 -12.04
N VAL A 125 0.17 21.41 -13.22
CA VAL A 125 0.55 20.79 -14.50
C VAL A 125 2.05 20.92 -14.80
N GLU A 126 2.66 22.03 -14.41
CA GLU A 126 4.12 22.26 -14.57
C GLU A 126 4.92 21.40 -13.58
N GLU A 127 4.58 21.47 -12.29
CA GLU A 127 5.20 20.67 -11.22
C GLU A 127 5.12 19.15 -11.51
N LEU A 128 3.97 18.67 -12.00
CA LEU A 128 3.82 17.28 -12.44
C LEU A 128 4.60 16.96 -13.72
N THR A 129 4.82 17.92 -14.61
CA THR A 129 5.64 17.71 -15.81
C THR A 129 7.13 17.54 -15.45
N GLU A 130 7.60 18.19 -14.38
CA GLU A 130 8.96 18.00 -13.87
C GLU A 130 9.11 16.75 -13.00
N ALA A 131 8.21 16.58 -12.02
CA ALA A 131 8.30 15.53 -11.01
C ALA A 131 7.77 14.17 -11.50
N TRP A 132 6.76 14.14 -12.38
CA TRP A 132 6.07 12.94 -12.84
C TRP A 132 5.88 12.88 -14.38
N PRO A 133 6.91 13.17 -15.22
CA PRO A 133 6.79 13.12 -16.68
C PRO A 133 6.51 11.73 -17.24
N ASN A 134 5.82 11.67 -18.37
CA ASN A 134 5.84 10.49 -19.22
C ASN A 134 7.14 10.48 -20.05
N LEU A 135 8.15 9.76 -19.55
CA LEU A 135 9.49 9.73 -20.17
C LEU A 135 9.51 9.33 -21.65
N LYS A 136 8.49 8.63 -22.18
CA LYS A 136 8.37 8.35 -23.63
C LYS A 136 8.41 9.62 -24.47
N ASN A 137 7.79 10.71 -23.99
CA ASN A 137 7.80 12.02 -24.63
C ASN A 137 7.37 13.10 -23.63
N SER A 138 8.26 13.49 -22.72
CA SER A 138 7.95 14.45 -21.64
C SER A 138 7.58 15.83 -22.16
N LYS A 139 8.11 16.21 -23.33
CA LYS A 139 7.84 17.50 -24.01
C LYS A 139 6.50 17.57 -24.77
N TYR A 140 5.68 16.52 -24.74
CA TYR A 140 4.37 16.51 -25.39
C TYR A 140 3.26 16.36 -24.35
N PRO A 141 2.59 17.46 -23.95
CA PRO A 141 1.67 17.47 -22.81
C PRO A 141 0.60 16.36 -22.82
N PRO A 142 -0.04 16.00 -23.95
CA PRO A 142 -1.03 14.91 -23.96
C PRO A 142 -0.47 13.54 -23.53
N LYS A 143 0.85 13.31 -23.62
CA LYS A 143 1.45 12.06 -23.09
C LYS A 143 1.64 12.10 -21.57
N ASN A 144 1.91 13.27 -20.99
CA ASN A 144 1.94 13.43 -19.54
C ASN A 144 0.52 13.29 -18.96
N GLN A 145 -0.46 13.98 -19.56
CA GLN A 145 -1.88 13.90 -19.19
C GLN A 145 -2.40 12.45 -19.19
N GLN A 146 -2.25 11.74 -20.31
CA GLN A 146 -2.61 10.31 -20.42
C GLN A 146 -1.92 9.42 -19.38
N PHE A 147 -0.73 9.80 -18.92
CA PHE A 147 0.01 9.02 -17.92
C PHE A 147 -0.53 9.28 -16.51
N TRP A 148 -0.82 10.53 -16.16
CA TRP A 148 -1.45 10.88 -14.87
C TRP A 148 -2.88 10.33 -14.77
N GLU A 149 -3.67 10.43 -15.83
CA GLU A 149 -4.99 9.80 -15.97
C GLU A 149 -4.93 8.29 -15.71
N HIS A 150 -3.99 7.60 -16.35
CA HIS A 150 -3.78 6.17 -16.15
C HIS A 150 -3.31 5.83 -14.72
N GLN A 151 -2.37 6.59 -14.14
CA GLN A 151 -1.92 6.35 -12.77
C GLN A 151 -3.03 6.62 -11.73
N TRP A 152 -3.91 7.58 -11.99
CA TRP A 152 -5.09 7.85 -11.17
C TRP A 152 -6.11 6.72 -11.25
N GLU A 153 -6.53 6.33 -12.46
CA GLU A 153 -7.49 5.25 -12.69
C GLU A 153 -7.01 3.91 -12.09
N GLN A 154 -5.74 3.58 -12.31
CA GLN A 154 -5.20 2.28 -11.91
C GLN A 154 -4.81 2.19 -10.43
N ASN A 155 -4.62 3.33 -9.73
CA ASN A 155 -4.11 3.35 -8.35
C ASN A 155 -4.81 4.39 -7.49
N GLY A 156 -4.77 5.66 -7.87
CA GLY A 156 -5.24 6.79 -7.05
C GLY A 156 -6.69 6.68 -6.58
N MET A 157 -7.60 6.16 -7.43
CA MET A 157 -9.00 5.94 -7.06
C MET A 157 -9.19 5.01 -5.85
N CYS A 158 -8.31 4.03 -5.64
CA CYS A 158 -8.34 3.08 -4.53
C CYS A 158 -7.39 3.48 -3.39
N THR A 159 -7.28 4.78 -3.14
CA THR A 159 -6.54 5.35 -2.00
C THR A 159 -7.46 6.13 -1.08
N ASP A 160 -6.96 6.54 0.09
CA ASP A 160 -7.67 7.49 0.97
C ASP A 160 -7.83 8.89 0.33
N PHE A 161 -7.25 9.12 -0.85
CA PHE A 161 -7.41 10.32 -1.67
C PHE A 161 -8.44 10.17 -2.78
N GLY A 162 -9.24 9.09 -2.83
CA GLY A 162 -10.07 8.75 -3.99
C GLY A 162 -10.98 9.89 -4.50
N ASP A 163 -11.49 10.74 -3.61
CA ASP A 163 -12.31 11.93 -3.95
C ASP A 163 -11.49 13.23 -4.11
N ASN A 164 -10.17 13.21 -3.85
CA ASN A 164 -9.26 14.35 -3.86
C ASN A 164 -7.95 14.07 -4.65
N PRO A 165 -8.01 14.04 -6.00
CA PRO A 165 -6.83 13.82 -6.84
C PRO A 165 -5.75 14.89 -6.66
N ILE A 166 -6.11 16.14 -6.37
CA ILE A 166 -5.14 17.23 -6.12
C ILE A 166 -4.20 16.85 -4.97
N GLN A 167 -4.75 16.32 -3.87
CA GLN A 167 -3.94 15.90 -2.73
C GLN A 167 -3.13 14.63 -3.00
N TYR A 168 -3.65 13.66 -3.76
CA TYR A 168 -2.89 12.48 -4.20
C TYR A 168 -1.62 12.88 -4.97
N PHE A 169 -1.77 13.74 -5.98
CA PHE A 169 -0.65 14.19 -6.81
C PHE A 169 0.35 15.05 -6.02
N LYS A 170 -0.12 16.02 -5.21
CA LYS A 170 0.76 16.81 -4.31
C LYS A 170 1.52 15.94 -3.31
N THR A 171 0.88 14.90 -2.76
CA THR A 171 1.52 13.98 -1.82
C THR A 171 2.65 13.20 -2.50
N ALA A 172 2.41 12.66 -3.70
CA ALA A 172 3.45 11.95 -4.44
C ALA A 172 4.66 12.84 -4.78
N ILE A 173 4.42 14.10 -5.19
CA ILE A 173 5.48 15.10 -5.43
C ILE A 173 6.27 15.36 -4.14
N ASN A 174 5.60 15.70 -3.04
CA ASN A 174 6.24 15.99 -1.76
C ASN A 174 7.13 14.84 -1.28
N LEU A 175 6.68 13.59 -1.37
CA LEU A 175 7.46 12.41 -0.96
C LEU A 175 8.69 12.20 -1.85
N ARG A 176 8.55 12.38 -3.17
CA ARG A 176 9.67 12.33 -4.12
C ARG A 176 10.68 13.43 -3.81
N ASP A 177 10.21 14.65 -3.54
CA ASP A 177 11.05 15.82 -3.30
C ASP A 177 11.84 15.73 -2.01
N GLN A 178 11.22 15.24 -0.93
CA GLN A 178 11.90 14.92 0.31
C GLN A 178 13.02 13.89 0.09
N PHE A 179 12.77 12.86 -0.73
CA PHE A 179 13.78 11.84 -1.02
C PHE A 179 14.95 12.38 -1.86
N VAL A 180 14.71 13.07 -2.98
CA VAL A 180 15.81 13.56 -3.85
C VAL A 180 16.63 14.69 -3.21
N LYS A 181 16.10 15.38 -2.20
CA LYS A 181 16.87 16.32 -1.37
C LYS A 181 17.97 15.64 -0.55
N VAL A 182 17.77 14.37 -0.14
CA VAL A 182 18.71 13.63 0.71
C VAL A 182 19.46 12.50 -0.02
N TYR A 183 18.95 12.03 -1.16
CA TYR A 183 19.58 10.96 -1.95
C TYR A 183 20.22 11.48 -3.23
N GLN A 184 21.54 11.38 -3.32
CA GLN A 184 22.29 11.63 -4.55
C GLN A 184 22.53 10.32 -5.32
N PRO A 185 22.02 10.19 -6.56
CA PRO A 185 22.24 9.00 -7.38
C PRO A 185 23.74 8.78 -7.70
N PRO A 186 24.23 7.53 -7.82
CA PRO A 186 25.60 7.26 -8.24
C PRO A 186 25.91 7.79 -9.64
N SER A 187 27.11 8.34 -9.85
CA SER A 187 27.57 8.86 -11.13
C SER A 187 28.03 7.73 -12.08
N GLY A 188 27.06 7.03 -12.69
CA GLY A 188 27.32 5.95 -13.63
C GLY A 188 27.96 4.70 -13.00
N GLY A 189 28.37 3.74 -13.83
CA GLY A 189 29.17 2.57 -13.41
C GLY A 189 28.36 1.37 -12.92
N SER A 190 29.06 0.34 -12.44
CA SER A 190 28.50 -0.96 -12.04
C SER A 190 28.52 -1.16 -10.53
N TYR A 191 27.39 -1.57 -9.94
CA TYR A 191 27.24 -1.80 -8.51
C TYR A 191 26.58 -3.17 -8.25
N LYS A 192 26.94 -3.82 -7.14
CA LYS A 192 26.12 -4.90 -6.60
C LYS A 192 24.81 -4.31 -6.05
N VAL A 193 23.68 -5.00 -6.21
CA VAL A 193 22.39 -4.58 -5.65
C VAL A 193 22.49 -4.25 -4.15
N LYS A 194 23.26 -5.05 -3.39
CA LYS A 194 23.56 -4.79 -1.96
C LYS A 194 24.11 -3.39 -1.66
N VAL A 195 24.96 -2.85 -2.54
CA VAL A 195 25.58 -1.52 -2.35
C VAL A 195 24.54 -0.42 -2.57
N LEU A 196 23.65 -0.58 -3.56
CA LEU A 196 22.57 0.37 -3.82
C LEU A 196 21.53 0.34 -2.71
N LEU A 197 21.16 -0.86 -2.25
CA LEU A 197 20.30 -1.09 -1.09
C LEU A 197 20.78 -0.31 0.14
N GLN A 198 22.05 -0.47 0.52
CA GLN A 198 22.58 0.20 1.71
C GLN A 198 22.73 1.71 1.53
N ARG A 199 23.07 2.19 0.32
CA ARG A 199 23.11 3.65 0.03
C ARG A 199 21.74 4.31 0.26
N VAL A 200 20.67 3.70 -0.24
CA VAL A 200 19.31 4.22 -0.06
C VAL A 200 18.83 4.00 1.39
N LYS A 201 19.07 2.83 1.98
CA LYS A 201 18.69 2.54 3.38
C LYS A 201 19.34 3.49 4.38
N ASN A 202 20.58 3.93 4.11
CA ASN A 202 21.26 4.91 4.96
C ASN A 202 20.57 6.29 4.99
N VAL A 203 19.88 6.70 3.93
CA VAL A 203 19.14 7.99 3.88
C VAL A 203 17.66 7.83 4.23
N ALA A 204 17.00 6.80 3.69
CA ALA A 204 15.57 6.52 3.92
C ALA A 204 15.28 5.88 5.29
N LYS A 205 16.32 5.39 5.99
CA LYS A 205 16.26 4.64 7.27
C LYS A 205 15.45 3.33 7.22
N ALA A 206 14.99 2.93 6.04
CA ALA A 206 14.29 1.68 5.77
C ALA A 206 14.79 1.03 4.47
N THR A 207 14.50 -0.24 4.29
CA THR A 207 14.89 -1.05 3.12
C THR A 207 14.00 -0.70 1.93
N PRO A 208 14.55 -0.22 0.80
CA PRO A 208 13.78 0.06 -0.41
C PRO A 208 13.64 -1.19 -1.28
N GLU A 209 12.95 -1.07 -2.41
CA GLU A 209 12.97 -2.06 -3.50
C GLU A 209 13.77 -1.54 -4.70
N ILE A 210 14.86 -2.23 -5.09
CA ILE A 210 15.64 -1.94 -6.32
C ILE A 210 15.05 -2.74 -7.49
N VAL A 211 14.49 -2.05 -8.50
CA VAL A 211 13.90 -2.73 -9.67
C VAL A 211 14.88 -2.75 -10.84
N CYS A 212 15.32 -3.96 -11.17
CA CYS A 212 16.29 -4.20 -12.24
C CYS A 212 15.59 -4.47 -13.57
N ARG A 213 16.10 -3.86 -14.65
CA ARG A 213 15.61 -4.03 -16.03
C ARG A 213 16.76 -4.48 -16.95
N LYS A 214 16.43 -5.13 -18.07
CA LYS A 214 17.40 -5.43 -19.14
C LYS A 214 17.51 -4.21 -20.07
N GLN A 215 18.73 -3.75 -20.35
CA GLN A 215 18.96 -2.68 -21.33
C GLN A 215 18.74 -3.21 -22.75
N ILE A 216 17.93 -2.49 -23.54
CA ILE A 216 17.56 -2.86 -24.91
C ILE A 216 18.80 -3.06 -25.80
N GLY A 217 18.77 -4.11 -26.63
CA GLY A 217 19.89 -4.45 -27.52
C GLY A 217 21.16 -4.95 -26.82
N THR A 218 21.16 -5.19 -25.51
CA THR A 218 22.33 -5.67 -24.76
C THR A 218 21.95 -6.77 -23.76
N ASN A 219 22.94 -7.39 -23.12
CA ASN A 219 22.73 -8.25 -21.94
C ASN A 219 23.03 -7.52 -20.61
N THR A 220 23.10 -6.19 -20.62
CA THR A 220 23.35 -5.39 -19.42
C THR A 220 22.10 -5.32 -18.54
N THR A 221 22.24 -5.66 -17.25
CA THR A 221 21.25 -5.32 -16.22
C THR A 221 21.46 -3.88 -15.77
N ILE A 222 20.39 -3.10 -15.70
CA ILE A 222 20.37 -1.68 -15.30
C ILE A 222 19.35 -1.44 -14.19
N VAL A 223 19.56 -0.40 -13.39
CA VAL A 223 18.51 0.13 -12.50
C VAL A 223 17.45 0.83 -13.36
N GLY A 224 16.20 0.39 -13.28
CA GLY A 224 15.08 1.05 -13.95
C GLY A 224 14.24 1.91 -12.99
N GLU A 225 13.95 1.38 -11.80
CA GLU A 225 13.16 2.04 -10.77
C GLU A 225 13.74 1.77 -9.37
N LEU A 226 13.37 2.64 -8.45
CA LEU A 226 13.62 2.55 -7.01
C LEU A 226 12.27 2.77 -6.32
N HIS A 227 11.82 1.87 -5.45
CA HIS A 227 10.58 2.07 -4.71
C HIS A 227 10.84 2.25 -3.21
N LEU A 228 10.05 3.14 -2.60
CA LEU A 228 10.01 3.39 -1.16
C LEU A 228 8.63 3.01 -0.64
N CYS A 229 8.58 2.34 0.51
CA CYS A 229 7.34 1.89 1.12
C CYS A 229 7.00 2.78 2.33
N TYR A 230 5.73 3.11 2.50
CA TYR A 230 5.23 4.01 3.53
C TYR A 230 4.03 3.37 4.22
N LYS A 231 3.91 3.52 5.53
CA LYS A 231 2.70 3.05 6.22
C LYS A 231 1.51 3.90 5.79
N LYS A 232 0.32 3.32 5.88
CA LYS A 232 -0.92 4.10 5.90
C LYS A 232 -1.00 4.84 7.24
N GLY A 233 -0.93 6.16 7.20
CA GLY A 233 -1.25 7.03 8.34
C GLY A 233 -2.71 7.45 8.34
N ASN A 234 -3.02 8.57 8.97
CA ASN A 234 -4.36 9.17 8.90
C ASN A 234 -4.57 9.85 7.54
N LEU A 235 -5.26 9.15 6.62
CA LEU A 235 -5.59 9.58 5.24
C LEU A 235 -4.40 9.84 4.29
N THR A 236 -3.16 9.70 4.74
CA THR A 236 -1.96 9.95 3.93
C THR A 236 -0.86 8.92 4.23
N PRO A 237 0.12 8.72 3.34
CA PRO A 237 1.33 7.95 3.65
C PRO A 237 2.11 8.58 4.80
N GLU A 238 2.47 7.79 5.82
CA GLU A 238 3.13 8.26 7.03
C GLU A 238 4.34 7.39 7.39
N GLY A 239 5.53 8.00 7.39
CA GLY A 239 6.79 7.33 7.72
C GLY A 239 7.22 6.29 6.68
N ILE A 240 8.53 6.15 6.45
CA ILE A 240 9.07 5.11 5.57
C ILE A 240 9.12 3.80 6.37
N GLU A 241 8.70 2.69 5.76
CA GLU A 241 8.84 1.33 6.28
C GLU A 241 9.67 0.43 5.35
N ASP A 242 10.12 -0.72 5.87
CA ASP A 242 10.84 -1.70 5.06
C ASP A 242 9.91 -2.29 3.97
N CYS A 243 10.26 -2.07 2.71
CA CYS A 243 9.65 -2.78 1.59
C CYS A 243 9.88 -4.29 1.75
N LYS A 244 8.82 -5.10 1.59
CA LYS A 244 8.86 -6.56 1.81
C LYS A 244 9.82 -7.30 0.86
N ARG A 245 10.22 -6.67 -0.25
CA ARG A 245 11.21 -7.20 -1.19
C ARG A 245 12.31 -6.15 -1.41
N PRO A 246 13.60 -6.48 -1.16
CA PRO A 246 14.70 -5.54 -1.38
C PRO A 246 15.03 -5.33 -2.88
N PHE A 247 14.65 -6.26 -3.75
CA PHE A 247 14.86 -6.14 -5.19
C PHE A 247 13.80 -6.89 -6.00
N SER A 248 13.62 -6.48 -7.26
CA SER A 248 12.69 -7.14 -8.18
C SER A 248 13.07 -6.93 -9.66
N GLY A 249 12.15 -7.27 -10.57
CA GLY A 249 12.39 -7.31 -12.00
C GLY A 249 13.30 -8.48 -12.39
N ILE A 250 14.39 -8.19 -13.10
CA ILE A 250 15.32 -9.25 -13.55
C ILE A 250 16.37 -9.64 -12.50
N CYS A 251 16.55 -8.86 -11.43
CA CYS A 251 17.42 -9.28 -10.32
C CYS A 251 16.81 -10.46 -9.55
N LYS A 252 17.69 -11.31 -9.03
CA LYS A 252 17.44 -12.53 -8.26
C LYS A 252 18.28 -12.58 -6.97
N SER A 253 19.32 -11.76 -6.84
CA SER A 253 20.20 -11.73 -5.67
C SER A 253 20.70 -10.32 -5.35
N GLU A 254 20.99 -10.03 -4.07
CA GLU A 254 21.73 -8.82 -3.69
C GLU A 254 23.16 -8.77 -4.27
N LEU A 255 23.68 -9.92 -4.71
CA LEU A 255 24.99 -10.06 -5.33
C LEU A 255 24.99 -9.70 -6.83
N ASP A 256 23.82 -9.56 -7.46
CA ASP A 256 23.70 -9.22 -8.87
C ASP A 256 24.34 -7.86 -9.16
N VAL A 257 25.04 -7.77 -10.29
CA VAL A 257 25.69 -6.54 -10.73
C VAL A 257 24.79 -5.80 -11.71
N VAL A 258 24.50 -4.55 -11.40
CA VAL A 258 23.64 -3.66 -12.19
C VAL A 258 24.41 -2.39 -12.55
N LYS A 259 24.17 -1.85 -13.74
CA LYS A 259 24.67 -0.51 -14.08
C LYS A 259 23.69 0.56 -13.63
N PHE A 260 24.23 1.61 -13.04
CA PHE A 260 23.60 2.92 -13.00
C PHE A 260 24.01 3.63 -14.29
N LEU A 261 23.04 4.05 -15.12
CA LEU A 261 23.28 4.76 -16.38
C LEU A 261 23.32 6.27 -16.15
#